data_AF-A0A2D7AGS2-F1
#
_entry.id   AF-A0A2D7AGS2-F1
#
_cell.length_a   1.000
_cell.length_b   1.000
_cell.length_c   1.000
_cell.angle_alpha   90.00
_cell.angle_beta   90.00
_cell.angle_gamma   90.00
#
_symmetry.space_group_name_H-M   'P 1'
#
loop_
_entity.id
_entity.type
_entity.pdbx_description
1 polymer ?
#
loop_
_entity_poly.entity_id
_entity_poly.type
_entity_poly.pdbx_seq_one_letter_code
_entity_poly.pdbx_strand_id
1 'polypeptide(L)'
;MTKQILVMNNFPLVEMLAFFPRYSEVHTFDWRRRYVRQVRHIRSCHTKTLGGVRYSFFSIVTQQGEAMDVRFNHDELLWDIVALPGSELAIHSEDGSHFVIDRILVHQQRHKHQPSLAHRMRPIRFEWLPHAQCARQSPIEHAKVDRMHPYRFLKGKNSSYQVHRIETRHLEDVMVTRHFHYVIEDTERRFYHVVYILDQGDWRFIQEVDEQFLFHRSSP
;
A
#
# COMPACT_ATOMS: atom_id res chain seq x y z
N MET A 1 -21.34 22.24 -27.10
CA MET A 1 -20.48 21.14 -26.61
C MET A 1 -19.54 21.70 -25.56
N THR A 2 -19.91 21.56 -24.30
CA THR A 2 -19.12 22.02 -23.15
C THR A 2 -17.93 21.08 -22.99
N LYS A 3 -16.71 21.59 -23.20
CA LYS A 3 -15.47 20.87 -22.86
C LYS A 3 -15.55 20.49 -21.38
N GLN A 4 -15.57 19.19 -21.09
CA GLN A 4 -15.31 18.69 -19.75
C GLN A 4 -13.96 19.24 -19.31
N ILE A 5 -13.96 20.10 -18.31
CA ILE A 5 -12.75 20.48 -17.59
C ILE A 5 -12.34 19.23 -16.83
N LEU A 6 -11.44 18.44 -17.42
CA LEU A 6 -10.64 17.49 -16.68
C LEU A 6 -9.95 18.29 -15.59
N VAL A 7 -10.43 18.16 -14.35
CA VAL A 7 -9.77 18.72 -13.17
C VAL A 7 -8.39 18.07 -13.13
N MET A 8 -7.38 18.76 -13.69
CA MET A 8 -6.00 18.35 -13.50
C MET A 8 -5.77 18.43 -12.00
N ASN A 9 -5.64 17.27 -11.35
CA ASN A 9 -5.31 17.22 -9.94
C ASN A 9 -3.99 17.99 -9.77
N ASN A 10 -4.02 19.15 -9.11
CA ASN A 10 -2.93 20.13 -9.06
C ASN A 10 -1.88 19.83 -7.99
N PHE A 11 -2.11 18.81 -7.16
CA PHE A 11 -1.23 18.49 -6.04
C PHE A 11 0.05 17.78 -6.50
N PRO A 12 1.23 18.10 -5.92
CA PRO A 12 2.50 17.48 -6.27
C PRO A 12 2.55 15.99 -5.93
N LEU A 13 3.14 15.20 -6.84
CA LEU A 13 3.43 13.78 -6.61
C LEU A 13 4.51 13.60 -5.55
N VAL A 14 4.33 12.61 -4.68
CA VAL A 14 5.32 12.21 -3.68
C VAL A 14 5.69 10.74 -3.83
N GLU A 15 6.93 10.41 -3.46
CA GLU A 15 7.29 9.01 -3.25
C GLU A 15 6.77 8.60 -1.88
N MET A 16 6.27 7.37 -1.78
CA MET A 16 5.64 6.85 -0.58
C MET A 16 6.12 5.43 -0.30
N LEU A 17 6.62 5.18 0.89
CA LEU A 17 6.56 3.85 1.48
C LEU A 17 5.16 3.68 2.06
N ALA A 18 4.40 2.74 1.52
CA ALA A 18 3.06 2.41 1.96
C ALA A 18 3.03 1.00 2.54
N PHE A 19 2.30 0.85 3.63
CA PHE A 19 2.08 -0.39 4.34
C PHE A 19 0.68 -0.92 4.04
N PHE A 20 0.57 -2.19 3.66
CA PHE A 20 -0.69 -2.84 3.32
C PHE A 20 -0.93 -4.00 4.29
N PRO A 21 -1.76 -3.80 5.33
CA PRO A 21 -2.26 -4.87 6.17
C PRO A 21 -3.51 -5.52 5.53
N ARG A 22 -3.74 -6.80 5.84
CA ARG A 22 -4.93 -7.54 5.41
C ARG A 22 -5.75 -8.07 6.56
N TYR A 23 -5.10 -8.66 7.56
CA TYR A 23 -5.73 -9.25 8.73
C TYR A 23 -5.23 -8.65 10.05
N SER A 24 -4.03 -8.08 10.04
CA SER A 24 -3.47 -7.37 11.19
C SER A 24 -4.18 -6.03 11.42
N GLU A 25 -4.69 -5.82 12.63
CA GLU A 25 -5.30 -4.55 13.05
C GLU A 25 -4.27 -3.45 13.30
N VAL A 26 -3.04 -3.85 13.63
CA VAL A 26 -2.00 -2.95 14.11
C VAL A 26 -1.00 -2.63 13.01
N HIS A 27 -0.79 -1.34 12.79
CA HIS A 27 0.15 -0.71 11.85
C HIS A 27 1.61 -0.80 12.33
N THR A 28 1.93 -1.76 13.19
CA THR A 28 3.24 -1.90 13.80
C THR A 28 4.21 -2.65 12.89
N PHE A 29 5.48 -2.26 13.00
CA PHE A 29 6.60 -2.88 12.27
C PHE A 29 7.22 -4.06 13.03
N ASP A 30 6.44 -4.69 13.90
CA ASP A 30 6.79 -5.90 14.64
C ASP A 30 6.65 -7.13 13.75
N TRP A 31 7.52 -7.20 12.74
CA TRP A 31 7.52 -8.30 11.79
C TRP A 31 7.78 -9.65 12.48
N ARG A 32 6.90 -10.63 12.24
CA ARG A 32 6.97 -12.01 12.71
C ARG A 32 8.09 -12.72 11.97
N ARG A 33 9.31 -12.63 12.51
CA ARG A 33 10.58 -13.03 11.88
C ARG A 33 10.52 -14.34 11.08
N ARG A 34 9.81 -15.36 11.57
CA ARG A 34 9.63 -16.67 10.90
C ARG A 34 8.97 -16.56 9.51
N TYR A 35 8.05 -15.62 9.33
CA TYR A 35 7.22 -15.48 8.14
C TYR A 35 7.68 -14.35 7.21
N VAL A 36 8.71 -13.60 7.61
CA VAL A 36 9.17 -12.44 6.84
C VAL A 36 9.94 -12.89 5.61
N ARG A 37 9.66 -12.24 4.49
CA ARG A 37 10.45 -12.28 3.27
C ARG A 37 10.91 -10.88 2.90
N GLN A 38 12.18 -10.74 2.57
CA GLN A 38 12.75 -9.49 2.05
C GLN A 38 12.98 -9.66 0.56
N VAL A 39 12.46 -8.72 -0.25
CA VAL A 39 12.64 -8.74 -1.70
C VAL A 39 14.07 -8.31 -2.03
N ARG A 40 14.83 -9.17 -2.68
CA ARG A 40 16.17 -8.85 -3.19
C ARG A 40 16.07 -8.09 -4.50
N HIS A 41 15.34 -8.64 -5.47
CA HIS A 41 15.09 -7.98 -6.75
C HIS A 41 13.78 -8.45 -7.38
N ILE A 42 13.27 -7.64 -8.30
CA ILE A 42 12.11 -7.96 -9.14
C ILE A 42 12.67 -8.36 -10.51
N ARG A 43 12.38 -9.60 -10.94
CA ARG A 43 12.82 -10.13 -12.24
C ARG A 43 12.01 -9.55 -13.40
N SER A 44 10.70 -9.44 -13.19
CA SER A 44 9.76 -8.87 -14.16
C SER A 44 8.55 -8.31 -13.43
N CYS A 45 7.90 -7.33 -14.04
CA CYS A 45 6.62 -6.83 -13.57
C CYS A 45 5.77 -6.34 -14.75
N HIS A 46 4.45 -6.44 -14.61
CA HIS A 46 3.52 -5.94 -15.61
C HIS A 46 2.16 -5.63 -14.97
N THR A 47 1.34 -4.85 -15.69
CA THR A 47 -0.03 -4.55 -15.27
C THR A 47 -1.00 -5.09 -16.30
N LYS A 48 -2.09 -5.71 -15.87
CA LYS A 48 -3.13 -6.26 -16.73
C LYS A 48 -4.50 -6.07 -16.11
N THR A 49 -5.51 -5.83 -16.94
CA THR A 49 -6.92 -5.83 -16.52
C THR A 49 -7.51 -7.22 -16.76
N LEU A 50 -8.11 -7.81 -15.73
CA LEU A 50 -8.77 -9.11 -15.78
C LEU A 50 -10.18 -8.97 -15.21
N GLY A 51 -11.20 -9.28 -16.02
CA GLY A 51 -12.60 -9.15 -15.59
C GLY A 51 -12.98 -7.73 -15.16
N GLY A 52 -12.42 -6.70 -15.80
CA GLY A 52 -12.62 -5.29 -15.44
C GLY A 52 -11.76 -4.78 -14.28
N VAL A 53 -11.15 -5.67 -13.48
CA VAL A 53 -10.30 -5.31 -12.34
C VAL A 53 -8.84 -5.18 -12.79
N ARG A 54 -8.16 -4.13 -12.33
CA ARG A 54 -6.76 -3.88 -12.65
C ARG A 54 -5.84 -4.60 -11.65
N TYR A 55 -4.85 -5.33 -12.17
CA TYR A 55 -3.85 -6.04 -11.37
C TYR A 55 -2.42 -5.66 -11.78
N SER A 56 -1.53 -5.56 -10.80
CA SER A 56 -0.07 -5.57 -11.03
C SER A 56 0.51 -6.92 -10.62
N PHE A 57 1.37 -7.47 -11.46
CA PHE A 57 2.04 -8.75 -11.24
C PHE A 57 3.55 -8.54 -11.13
N PHE A 58 4.19 -9.31 -10.26
CA PHE A 58 5.60 -9.22 -9.95
C PHE A 58 6.20 -10.62 -9.82
N SER A 59 7.19 -10.95 -10.63
CA SER A 59 8.06 -12.09 -10.36
C SER A 59 9.25 -11.62 -9.54
N ILE A 60 9.35 -12.05 -8.29
CA ILE A 60 10.34 -11.58 -7.33
C ILE A 60 11.29 -12.70 -6.92
N VAL A 61 12.47 -12.31 -6.42
CA VAL A 61 13.39 -13.19 -5.72
C VAL A 61 13.65 -12.61 -4.33
N THR A 62 13.49 -13.44 -3.29
CA THR A 62 13.76 -13.04 -1.90
C THR A 62 15.26 -13.03 -1.62
N GLN A 63 15.67 -12.41 -0.51
CA GLN A 63 17.07 -12.47 -0.05
C GLN A 63 17.51 -13.91 0.27
N GLN A 64 16.57 -14.77 0.64
CA GLN A 64 16.77 -16.20 0.88
C GLN A 64 16.87 -17.01 -0.42
N GLY A 65 16.66 -16.39 -1.59
CA GLY A 65 16.74 -17.05 -2.90
C GLY A 65 15.44 -17.68 -3.39
N GLU A 66 14.33 -17.52 -2.67
CA GLU A 66 13.02 -18.04 -3.09
C GLU A 66 12.48 -17.20 -4.26
N ALA A 67 12.00 -17.87 -5.31
CA ALA A 67 11.27 -17.24 -6.40
C ALA A 67 9.77 -17.28 -6.12
N MET A 68 9.09 -16.15 -6.28
CA MET A 68 7.66 -16.03 -6.02
C MET A 68 7.00 -15.11 -7.04
N ASP A 69 5.80 -15.46 -7.49
CA ASP A 69 4.96 -14.58 -8.27
C ASP A 69 3.90 -13.96 -7.35
N VAL A 70 3.93 -12.64 -7.25
CA VAL A 70 3.06 -11.82 -6.40
C VAL A 70 2.13 -11.00 -7.26
N ARG A 71 0.89 -10.85 -6.83
CA ARG A 71 -0.12 -10.02 -7.50
C ARG A 71 -0.69 -8.99 -6.52
N PHE A 72 -0.91 -7.79 -7.03
CA PHE A 72 -1.64 -6.73 -6.36
C PHE A 72 -2.94 -6.42 -7.10
N ASN A 73 -4.06 -6.42 -6.37
CA ASN A 73 -5.36 -5.96 -6.84
C ASN A 73 -5.50 -4.45 -6.55
N HIS A 74 -5.56 -3.62 -7.60
CA HIS A 74 -5.65 -2.16 -7.42
C HIS A 74 -6.98 -1.70 -6.85
N ASP A 75 -8.05 -2.43 -7.13
CA ASP A 75 -9.39 -2.02 -6.70
C ASP A 75 -9.59 -2.37 -5.22
N GLU A 76 -9.13 -3.56 -4.81
CA GLU A 76 -9.31 -4.05 -3.44
C GLU A 76 -8.16 -3.75 -2.49
N LEU A 77 -7.02 -3.26 -3.01
CA LEU A 77 -5.77 -3.01 -2.28
C LEU A 77 -5.20 -4.25 -1.58
N LEU A 78 -5.40 -5.43 -2.18
CA LEU A 78 -4.96 -6.71 -1.63
C LEU A 78 -3.78 -7.28 -2.40
N TRP A 79 -2.89 -7.95 -1.66
CA TRP A 79 -1.72 -8.63 -2.18
C TRP A 79 -1.86 -10.14 -1.98
N ASP A 80 -1.51 -10.92 -3.01
CA ASP A 80 -1.55 -12.38 -2.99
C ASP A 80 -0.27 -12.97 -3.61
N ILE A 81 0.09 -14.18 -3.17
CA ILE A 81 1.02 -15.05 -3.92
C ILE A 81 0.20 -15.88 -4.91
N VAL A 82 0.58 -15.85 -6.18
CA VAL A 82 -0.12 -16.59 -7.25
C VAL A 82 0.66 -17.81 -7.75
N ALA A 83 1.98 -17.85 -7.56
CA ALA A 83 2.80 -19.02 -7.86
C ALA A 83 4.12 -19.01 -7.08
N LEU A 84 4.70 -20.20 -6.91
CA LEU A 84 6.03 -20.43 -6.34
C LEU A 84 6.85 -21.30 -7.31
N PRO A 85 7.44 -20.70 -8.36
CA PRO A 85 8.14 -21.47 -9.39
C PRO A 85 9.31 -22.27 -8.80
N GLY A 86 9.33 -23.59 -9.05
CA GLY A 86 10.41 -24.47 -8.61
C GLY A 86 10.47 -24.74 -7.11
N SER A 87 9.38 -24.46 -6.38
CA SER A 87 9.29 -24.66 -4.93
C SER A 87 8.45 -25.88 -4.58
N GLU A 88 8.94 -26.71 -3.66
CA GLU A 88 8.15 -27.76 -2.98
C GLU A 88 7.30 -27.18 -1.82
N LEU A 89 7.51 -25.91 -1.45
CA LEU A 89 6.64 -25.25 -0.45
C LEU A 89 5.22 -25.21 -1.01
N ALA A 90 4.34 -25.97 -0.37
CA ALA A 90 2.93 -25.94 -0.67
C ALA A 90 2.36 -24.55 -0.36
N ILE A 91 1.42 -24.09 -1.22
CA ILE A 91 0.55 -22.93 -0.93
C ILE A 91 -0.36 -23.23 0.29
N HIS A 92 -0.37 -24.49 0.75
CA HIS A 92 -1.01 -24.98 1.95
C HIS A 92 0.04 -25.25 3.03
N SER A 93 -0.24 -24.86 4.28
CA SER A 93 0.57 -25.23 5.44
C SER A 93 0.27 -26.64 5.94
N GLU A 94 1.11 -27.14 6.85
CA GLU A 94 0.98 -28.46 7.49
C GLU A 94 -0.38 -28.66 8.19
N ASP A 95 -1.02 -27.57 8.63
CA ASP A 95 -2.36 -27.56 9.23
C ASP A 95 -3.51 -27.50 8.19
N GLY A 96 -3.19 -27.57 6.90
CA GLY A 96 -4.16 -27.49 5.80
C GLY A 96 -4.66 -26.07 5.49
N SER A 97 -4.25 -25.04 6.24
CA SER A 97 -4.61 -23.67 5.92
C SER A 97 -3.82 -23.14 4.72
N HIS A 98 -4.40 -22.25 3.93
CA HIS A 98 -3.69 -21.63 2.82
C HIS A 98 -2.79 -20.51 3.36
N PHE A 99 -1.62 -20.32 2.74
CA PHE A 99 -0.77 -19.18 3.07
C PHE A 99 -1.31 -17.88 2.46
N VAL A 100 -1.13 -16.79 3.17
CA VAL A 100 -1.56 -15.44 2.78
C VAL A 100 -0.46 -14.42 2.98
N ILE A 101 -0.55 -13.30 2.27
CA ILE A 101 0.19 -12.08 2.62
C ILE A 101 -0.67 -11.28 3.58
N ASP A 102 -0.25 -11.20 4.84
CA ASP A 102 -0.94 -10.36 5.83
C ASP A 102 -0.43 -8.92 5.81
N ARG A 103 0.89 -8.74 5.75
CA ARG A 103 1.51 -7.42 5.81
C ARG A 103 2.54 -7.28 4.71
N ILE A 104 2.49 -6.20 3.93
CA ILE A 104 3.51 -5.88 2.93
C ILE A 104 3.85 -4.40 2.92
N LEU A 105 5.16 -4.12 2.90
CA LEU A 105 5.72 -2.79 2.72
C LEU A 105 6.13 -2.60 1.26
N VAL A 106 5.61 -1.55 0.65
CA VAL A 106 5.78 -1.25 -0.77
C VAL A 106 6.32 0.16 -0.93
N HIS A 107 7.35 0.31 -1.75
CA HIS A 107 7.77 1.61 -2.24
C HIS A 107 6.99 1.98 -3.49
N GLN A 108 6.17 3.02 -3.40
CA GLN A 108 5.49 3.65 -4.50
C GLN A 108 6.29 4.86 -4.99
N GLN A 109 6.74 4.79 -6.23
CA GLN A 109 7.58 5.80 -6.86
C GLN A 109 6.74 6.89 -7.51
N ARG A 110 7.19 8.14 -7.36
CA ARG A 110 6.67 9.27 -8.15
C ARG A 110 7.18 9.11 -9.58
N HIS A 111 6.30 8.79 -10.53
CA HIS A 111 6.69 8.86 -11.94
C HIS A 111 5.49 8.91 -12.87
N LYS A 112 5.45 9.91 -13.75
CA LYS A 112 4.40 10.07 -14.78
C LYS A 112 4.62 9.16 -16.01
N HIS A 113 5.83 8.63 -16.18
CA HIS A 113 6.28 7.99 -17.43
C HIS A 113 6.82 6.56 -17.27
N GLN A 114 6.42 5.83 -16.23
CA GLN A 114 6.77 4.41 -16.14
C GLN A 114 5.86 3.59 -17.08
N PRO A 115 6.34 2.45 -17.63
CA PRO A 115 5.59 1.67 -18.62
C PRO A 115 4.24 1.14 -18.11
N SER A 116 4.12 0.92 -16.80
CA SER A 116 2.88 0.49 -16.16
C SER A 116 2.85 0.85 -14.68
N LEU A 117 1.69 0.67 -14.02
CA LEU A 117 1.55 0.88 -12.58
C LEU A 117 2.45 -0.08 -11.78
N ALA A 118 2.66 -1.30 -12.26
CA ALA A 118 3.56 -2.26 -11.62
C ALA A 118 4.98 -1.68 -11.47
N HIS A 119 5.49 -0.99 -12.50
CA HIS A 119 6.82 -0.37 -12.45
C HIS A 119 6.94 0.75 -11.41
N ARG A 120 5.82 1.27 -10.92
CA ARG A 120 5.78 2.32 -9.90
C ARG A 120 5.70 1.74 -8.49
N MET A 121 5.45 0.45 -8.35
CA MET A 121 5.29 -0.22 -7.07
C MET A 121 6.39 -1.24 -6.89
N ARG A 122 7.18 -1.10 -5.84
CA ARG A 122 8.24 -2.04 -5.50
C ARG A 122 7.95 -2.67 -4.15
N PRO A 123 7.44 -3.92 -4.07
CA PRO A 123 7.41 -4.64 -2.80
C PRO A 123 8.83 -4.74 -2.24
N ILE A 124 9.00 -4.43 -0.96
CA ILE A 124 10.29 -4.44 -0.26
C ILE A 124 10.35 -5.61 0.72
N ARG A 125 9.29 -5.79 1.49
CA ARG A 125 9.23 -6.76 2.58
C ARG A 125 7.78 -7.15 2.81
N PHE A 126 7.53 -8.43 3.05
CA PHE A 126 6.19 -8.92 3.39
C PHE A 126 6.25 -10.08 4.36
N GLU A 127 5.11 -10.36 4.97
CA GLU A 127 4.88 -11.60 5.72
C GLU A 127 4.08 -12.56 4.88
N TRP A 128 4.56 -13.79 4.82
CA TRP A 128 3.90 -14.89 4.17
C TRP A 128 3.74 -16.03 5.17
N LEU A 129 2.51 -16.24 5.60
CA LEU A 129 2.18 -17.10 6.74
C LEU A 129 0.86 -17.84 6.52
N PRO A 130 0.63 -18.94 7.26
CA PRO A 130 -0.65 -19.64 7.27
C PRO A 130 -1.79 -18.69 7.68
N HIS A 131 -2.94 -18.76 7.01
CA HIS A 131 -4.12 -17.95 7.38
C HIS A 131 -4.54 -18.18 8.84
N ALA A 132 -4.37 -19.41 9.36
CA ALA A 132 -4.64 -19.74 10.76
C ALA A 132 -3.77 -18.93 11.76
N GLN A 133 -2.63 -18.39 11.33
CA GLN A 133 -1.71 -17.61 12.17
C GLN A 133 -1.96 -16.09 12.06
N CYS A 134 -2.98 -15.66 11.32
CA CYS A 134 -3.37 -14.26 11.22
C CYS A 134 -4.10 -13.80 12.48
N ALA A 135 -3.89 -12.53 12.88
CA ALA A 135 -4.52 -11.97 14.09
C ALA A 135 -6.05 -11.98 14.02
N ARG A 136 -6.58 -11.81 12.80
CA ARG A 136 -8.00 -11.86 12.49
C ARG A 136 -8.26 -12.95 11.44
N GLN A 137 -9.13 -13.90 11.75
CA GLN A 137 -9.54 -14.98 10.84
C GLN A 137 -10.94 -14.73 10.24
N SER A 138 -11.29 -13.46 10.03
CA SER A 138 -12.59 -13.09 9.46
C SER A 138 -12.55 -13.23 7.94
N PRO A 139 -13.61 -13.78 7.30
CA PRO A 139 -13.72 -13.77 5.84
C PRO A 139 -13.97 -12.35 5.29
N ILE A 140 -14.33 -11.40 6.16
CA ILE A 140 -14.60 -10.00 5.79
C ILE A 140 -13.30 -9.20 5.90
N GLU A 141 -12.79 -8.73 4.78
CA GLU A 141 -11.62 -7.86 4.70
C GLU A 141 -11.86 -6.51 5.43
N HIS A 142 -10.80 -5.83 5.89
CA HIS A 142 -10.94 -4.51 6.51
C HIS A 142 -11.62 -3.51 5.56
N ALA A 143 -12.11 -2.37 6.08
CA ALA A 143 -12.58 -1.31 5.20
C ALA A 143 -11.44 -0.86 4.27
N LYS A 144 -11.76 -0.43 3.04
CA LYS A 144 -10.74 -0.19 2.01
C LYS A 144 -9.69 0.86 2.43
N VAL A 145 -10.11 1.89 3.16
CA VAL A 145 -9.24 2.93 3.73
C VAL A 145 -8.26 2.40 4.81
N ASP A 146 -8.54 1.22 5.35
CA ASP A 146 -7.71 0.53 6.36
C ASP A 146 -6.79 -0.54 5.75
N ARG A 147 -6.79 -0.71 4.43
CA ARG A 147 -5.95 -1.70 3.73
C ARG A 147 -4.65 -1.10 3.21
N MET A 148 -4.43 0.20 3.40
CA MET A 148 -3.22 0.90 2.96
C MET A 148 -2.95 2.08 3.87
N HIS A 149 -1.69 2.22 4.29
CA HIS A 149 -1.27 3.24 5.23
C HIS A 149 0.03 3.89 4.78
N PRO A 150 0.11 5.23 4.78
CA PRO A 150 1.38 5.91 4.56
C PRO A 150 2.33 5.58 5.71
N TYR A 151 3.56 5.20 5.38
CA TYR A 151 4.60 4.90 6.36
C TYR A 151 5.73 5.91 6.34
N ARG A 152 6.17 6.33 5.16
CA ARG A 152 7.22 7.33 5.00
C ARG A 152 7.06 7.97 3.64
N PHE A 153 7.18 9.28 3.55
CA PHE A 153 7.06 9.96 2.27
C PHE A 153 8.23 10.90 2.00
N LEU A 154 8.50 11.13 0.72
CA LEU A 154 9.50 12.09 0.26
C LEU A 154 8.80 13.25 -0.43
N LYS A 155 8.90 14.43 0.18
CA LYS A 155 8.50 15.70 -0.44
C LYS A 155 9.73 16.28 -1.15
N GLY A 156 9.78 16.18 -2.49
CA GLY A 156 10.94 16.66 -3.25
C GLY A 156 12.15 15.71 -3.20
N LYS A 157 13.38 16.23 -3.34
CA LYS A 157 14.60 15.39 -3.42
C LYS A 157 15.23 15.07 -2.06
N ASN A 158 15.07 15.94 -1.07
CA ASN A 158 15.88 15.89 0.16
C ASN A 158 15.06 15.80 1.46
N SER A 159 13.73 15.90 1.40
CA SER A 159 12.90 15.93 2.60
C SER A 159 12.13 14.63 2.76
N SER A 160 12.55 13.81 3.73
CA SER A 160 11.97 12.51 4.03
C SER A 160 11.32 12.53 5.40
N TYR A 161 10.02 12.22 5.44
CA TYR A 161 9.21 12.32 6.64
C TYR A 161 8.71 10.93 7.02
N GLN A 162 9.09 10.50 8.22
CA GLN A 162 8.65 9.24 8.81
C GLN A 162 7.29 9.46 9.48
N VAL A 163 6.28 8.70 9.07
CA VAL A 163 4.96 8.74 9.71
C VAL A 163 5.08 8.14 11.10
N HIS A 164 4.65 8.90 12.10
CA HIS A 164 4.50 8.46 13.48
C HIS A 164 3.08 7.96 13.73
N ARG A 165 2.08 8.75 13.33
CA ARG A 165 0.65 8.44 13.53
C ARG A 165 -0.20 8.89 12.34
N ILE A 166 -1.33 8.22 12.15
CA ILE A 166 -2.40 8.67 11.25
C ILE A 166 -3.50 9.26 12.13
N GLU A 167 -3.67 10.57 12.06
CA GLU A 167 -4.66 11.33 12.84
C GLU A 167 -6.08 11.11 12.34
N THR A 168 -6.24 11.16 11.03
CA THR A 168 -7.53 11.06 10.38
C THR A 168 -7.33 10.41 9.03
N ARG A 169 -8.27 9.54 8.67
CA ARG A 169 -8.32 8.92 7.35
C ARG A 169 -9.76 8.85 6.89
N HIS A 170 -10.01 9.07 5.60
CA HIS A 170 -11.33 8.86 5.02
C HIS A 170 -11.22 8.59 3.52
N LEU A 171 -12.31 8.04 2.98
CA LEU A 171 -12.51 7.86 1.55
C LEU A 171 -13.46 8.94 1.04
N GLU A 172 -13.06 9.62 -0.03
CA GLU A 172 -13.90 10.60 -0.74
C GLU A 172 -14.14 10.11 -2.18
N ASP A 173 -15.41 10.06 -2.60
CA ASP A 173 -15.80 9.81 -3.98
C ASP A 173 -15.76 11.13 -4.76
N VAL A 174 -14.83 11.27 -5.71
CA VAL A 174 -14.62 12.50 -6.50
C VAL A 174 -14.96 12.24 -7.96
N MET A 175 -16.22 12.53 -8.33
CA MET A 175 -16.83 12.43 -9.67
C MET A 175 -16.61 11.09 -10.42
N VAL A 176 -15.38 10.79 -10.80
CA VAL A 176 -14.94 9.64 -11.61
C VAL A 176 -13.92 8.75 -10.90
N THR A 177 -13.39 9.17 -9.75
CA THR A 177 -12.36 8.43 -9.01
C THR A 177 -12.63 8.45 -7.50
N ARG A 178 -11.83 7.70 -6.76
CA ARG A 178 -11.83 7.63 -5.30
C ARG A 178 -10.50 8.10 -4.76
N HIS A 179 -10.58 8.93 -3.72
CA HIS A 179 -9.42 9.45 -3.02
C HIS A 179 -9.39 8.91 -1.60
N PHE A 180 -8.24 8.37 -1.19
CA PHE A 180 -7.98 8.11 0.23
C PHE A 180 -7.19 9.28 0.80
N HIS A 181 -7.82 10.01 1.71
CA HIS A 181 -7.21 11.13 2.40
C HIS A 181 -6.62 10.65 3.73
N TYR A 182 -5.41 11.11 4.04
CA TYR A 182 -4.73 10.86 5.30
C TYR A 182 -4.17 12.17 5.85
N VAL A 183 -4.56 12.50 7.08
CA VAL A 183 -3.83 13.44 7.92
C VAL A 183 -2.87 12.62 8.77
N ILE A 184 -1.58 12.90 8.63
CA ILE A 184 -0.50 12.15 9.28
C ILE A 184 0.35 13.06 10.14
N GLU A 185 0.75 12.57 11.30
CA GLU A 185 1.77 13.15 12.17
C GLU A 185 3.11 12.50 11.86
N ASP A 186 4.17 13.29 11.72
CA ASP A 186 5.54 12.78 11.59
C ASP A 186 6.26 12.65 12.95
N THR A 187 7.49 12.16 12.93
CA THR A 187 8.31 12.01 14.15
C THR A 187 8.73 13.34 14.79
N GLU A 188 8.60 14.46 14.08
CA GLU A 188 8.87 15.82 14.56
C GLU A 188 7.58 16.54 15.02
N ARG A 189 6.46 15.81 15.11
CA ARG A 189 5.12 16.34 15.47
C ARG A 189 4.57 17.38 14.50
N ARG A 190 4.92 17.27 13.22
CA ARG A 190 4.33 18.06 12.14
C ARG A 190 3.23 17.27 11.46
N PHE A 191 2.19 17.96 11.02
CA PHE A 191 1.04 17.32 10.40
C PHE A 191 0.97 17.59 8.91
N TYR A 192 0.67 16.54 8.14
CA TYR A 192 0.60 16.61 6.69
C TYR A 192 -0.68 15.99 6.18
N HIS A 193 -1.26 16.62 5.16
CA HIS A 193 -2.36 16.05 4.40
C HIS A 193 -1.81 15.44 3.11
N VAL A 194 -1.91 14.11 3.01
CA VAL A 194 -1.57 13.36 1.81
C VAL A 194 -2.80 12.63 1.29
N VAL A 195 -2.85 12.44 -0.02
CA VAL A 195 -3.95 11.75 -0.69
C VAL A 195 -3.42 10.69 -1.64
N TYR A 196 -4.06 9.53 -1.64
CA TYR A 196 -3.87 8.51 -2.66
C TYR A 196 -5.05 8.50 -3.62
N ILE A 197 -4.76 8.64 -4.91
CA ILE A 197 -5.77 8.63 -5.97
C ILE A 197 -5.83 7.22 -6.56
N LEU A 198 -6.96 6.53 -6.38
CA LEU A 198 -7.07 5.09 -6.63
C LEU A 198 -6.90 4.71 -8.11
N ASP A 199 -7.55 5.42 -9.03
CA ASP A 199 -7.51 5.12 -10.46
C ASP A 199 -6.13 5.42 -11.11
N GLN A 200 -5.42 6.42 -10.57
CA GLN A 200 -4.08 6.81 -11.00
C GLN A 200 -3.00 5.93 -10.38
N GLY A 201 -3.19 5.47 -9.14
CA GLY A 201 -2.18 4.75 -8.36
C GLY A 201 -1.10 5.67 -7.80
N ASP A 202 -1.49 6.89 -7.38
CA ASP A 202 -0.56 7.99 -7.09
C ASP A 202 -0.77 8.55 -5.70
N TRP A 203 0.34 8.74 -4.97
CA TRP A 203 0.36 9.56 -3.77
C TRP A 203 0.66 11.01 -4.11
N ARG A 204 -0.11 11.92 -3.50
CA ARG A 204 0.07 13.36 -3.63
C ARG A 204 0.09 14.04 -2.28
N PHE A 205 0.88 15.09 -2.20
CA PHE A 205 0.95 15.97 -1.05
C PHE A 205 0.00 17.14 -1.27
N ILE A 206 -0.98 17.32 -0.38
CA ILE A 206 -1.92 18.43 -0.46
C ILE A 206 -1.30 19.65 0.22
N GLN A 207 -1.09 19.56 1.53
CA GLN A 207 -0.55 20.66 2.32
C GLN A 207 0.02 20.16 3.65
N GLU A 208 0.77 21.04 4.29
CA GLU A 208 1.07 20.93 5.72
C GLU A 208 -0.10 21.54 6.49
N VAL A 209 -0.44 20.97 7.63
CA VAL A 209 -1.58 21.40 8.44
C VAL A 209 -1.08 21.80 9.81
N ASP A 210 -1.54 22.93 10.33
CA ASP A 210 -1.27 23.28 11.72
C ASP A 210 -2.19 22.46 12.64
N GLU A 211 -1.63 21.99 13.76
CA GLU A 211 -2.36 21.22 14.79
C GLU A 211 -3.67 21.91 15.21
N GLN A 212 -3.65 23.24 15.29
CA GLN A 212 -4.77 24.08 15.73
C GLN A 212 -6.01 24.00 14.83
N PHE A 213 -5.83 23.63 13.54
CA PHE A 213 -6.94 23.47 12.60
C PHE A 213 -7.45 22.02 12.52
N LEU A 214 -6.69 21.05 13.04
CA LEU A 214 -7.05 19.63 13.02
C LEU A 214 -8.00 19.26 14.17
N PHE A 215 -7.76 19.84 15.34
CA PHE A 215 -8.53 19.55 16.54
C PHE A 215 -9.21 20.83 17.01
N HIS A 216 -10.44 21.07 16.56
CA HIS A 216 -11.33 21.96 17.32
C HIS A 216 -11.48 21.31 18.69
N ARG A 217 -10.70 21.79 19.67
CA ARG A 217 -10.67 21.27 21.02
C ARG A 217 -12.09 21.26 21.58
N SER A 218 -12.71 20.09 21.64
CA SER A 218 -13.60 19.78 22.75
C SER A 218 -12.67 19.64 23.96
N SER A 219 -12.32 20.76 24.59
CA SER A 219 -11.80 20.70 25.95
C SER A 219 -12.98 20.35 26.88
N PRO A 220 -12.77 19.56 27.94
CA PRO A 220 -13.81 19.21 28.91
C PRO A 220 -14.42 20.43 29.60
#